data_AF-A0A1S4CZD0-F1
#
_entry.id   AF-A0A1S4CZD0-F1
#
_cell.length_a   1.000
_cell.length_b   1.000
_cell.length_c   1.000
_cell.angle_alpha   90.00
_cell.angle_beta   90.00
_cell.angle_gamma   90.00
#
_symmetry.space_group_name_H-M   'P 1'
#
loop_
_entity.id
_entity.type
_entity.pdbx_description
1 polymer ?
#
loop_
_entity_poly.entity_id
_entity_poly.type
_entity_poly.pdbx_seq_one_letter_code
_entity_poly.pdbx_strand_id
1 'polypeptide(L)'
;MGSWLRSFFTPAVNWVPVQNLQKYGSVLNSFLPGILANEEATKRSLQDDTSQNVEDVQKIIGYHFNDHNLLWQAFTHPSYDRDCISYERLEYVGDSVLNLMITKQQFSKYPNLPPGLLSPLRAANVDTEKLARVAVKHSFHKYLRHGRPILTRRIQSFINVLPEYPLHSHGLINAPKVLADVVESTIGAVFIDSNSSIDTTWEEDKKKMDRGR
;
A
#
# COMPACT_ATOMS: atom_id res chain seq x y z
N MET A 1 -15.46 9.80 -0.97
CA MET A 1 -14.33 9.04 -0.43
C MET A 1 -13.19 8.97 -1.46
N GLY A 2 -12.00 8.44 -1.08
CA GLY A 2 -10.98 7.97 -2.03
C GLY A 2 -9.86 8.92 -2.47
N SER A 3 -9.35 9.81 -1.60
CA SER A 3 -8.30 10.76 -2.02
C SER A 3 -6.92 10.12 -2.25
N TRP A 4 -6.57 9.06 -1.52
CA TRP A 4 -5.21 8.50 -1.54
C TRP A 4 -5.07 7.33 -2.52
N LEU A 5 -6.06 6.45 -2.63
CA LEU A 5 -6.07 5.36 -3.61
C LEU A 5 -5.93 5.89 -5.04
N ARG A 6 -6.54 7.06 -5.36
CA ARG A 6 -6.34 7.72 -6.66
C ARG A 6 -4.87 7.99 -7.00
N SER A 7 -4.03 8.28 -6.01
CA SER A 7 -2.58 8.48 -6.21
C SER A 7 -1.89 7.24 -6.80
N PHE A 8 -2.42 6.05 -6.52
CA PHE A 8 -1.95 4.78 -7.06
C PHE A 8 -2.26 4.66 -8.57
N PHE A 9 -3.32 5.32 -9.03
CA PHE A 9 -3.91 5.12 -10.36
C PHE A 9 -3.81 6.33 -11.29
N THR A 10 -3.32 7.49 -10.83
CA THR A 10 -3.07 8.65 -11.68
C THR A 10 -2.05 8.33 -12.78
N PRO A 11 -2.42 8.43 -14.08
CA PRO A 11 -1.56 8.05 -15.21
C PRO A 11 -0.28 8.88 -15.33
N ALA A 12 -0.23 10.04 -14.68
CA ALA A 12 0.82 11.03 -14.90
C ALA A 12 2.19 10.68 -14.29
N VAL A 13 2.31 9.64 -13.44
CA VAL A 13 3.58 9.40 -12.72
C VAL A 13 4.03 7.93 -12.62
N ASN A 14 3.18 6.89 -12.54
CA ASN A 14 3.66 5.56 -12.10
C ASN A 14 3.20 4.31 -12.88
N TRP A 15 2.47 4.46 -13.98
CA TRP A 15 2.05 3.31 -14.78
C TRP A 15 3.10 2.96 -15.81
N VAL A 16 3.50 1.69 -15.86
CA VAL A 16 4.35 1.19 -16.94
C VAL A 16 3.49 1.16 -18.22
N PRO A 17 3.84 1.93 -19.27
CA PRO A 17 3.14 1.86 -20.55
C PRO A 17 3.29 0.46 -21.17
N VAL A 18 2.26 -0.02 -21.88
CA VAL A 18 2.26 -1.34 -22.56
C VAL A 18 3.50 -1.53 -23.44
N GLN A 19 3.99 -0.45 -24.06
CA GLN A 19 5.18 -0.43 -24.91
C GLN A 19 6.47 -0.79 -24.17
N ASN A 20 6.52 -0.62 -22.85
CA ASN A 20 7.70 -0.91 -22.02
C ASN A 20 7.68 -2.33 -21.44
N LEU A 21 6.61 -3.12 -21.63
CA LEU A 21 6.46 -4.47 -21.07
C LEU A 21 7.53 -5.46 -21.55
N GLN A 22 8.06 -5.31 -22.78
CA GLN A 22 9.13 -6.19 -23.31
C GLN A 22 10.43 -6.11 -22.48
N LYS A 23 10.66 -5.01 -21.75
CA LYS A 23 11.85 -4.81 -20.93
C LYS A 23 11.79 -5.52 -19.56
N TYR A 24 10.60 -6.00 -19.15
CA TYR A 24 10.36 -6.63 -17.85
C TYR A 24 10.50 -8.17 -17.89
N GLY A 25 10.91 -8.74 -19.03
CA GLY A 25 11.12 -10.18 -19.19
C GLY A 25 12.43 -10.73 -18.60
N SER A 26 13.30 -9.90 -18.01
CA SER A 26 14.65 -10.31 -17.57
C SER A 26 14.93 -10.16 -16.06
N VAL A 27 13.95 -9.82 -15.21
CA VAL A 27 14.19 -9.51 -13.78
C VAL A 27 13.67 -10.60 -12.82
N LEU A 28 13.71 -11.87 -13.24
CA LEU A 28 13.27 -13.01 -12.41
C LEU A 28 14.38 -14.01 -12.09
N ASN A 29 15.59 -13.53 -11.81
CA ASN A 29 16.64 -14.36 -11.20
C ASN A 29 17.57 -13.51 -10.34
N SER A 30 17.24 -13.36 -9.06
CA SER A 30 18.21 -13.17 -7.95
C SER A 30 17.56 -12.66 -6.67
N PHE A 31 16.80 -13.48 -5.92
CA PHE A 31 16.49 -13.11 -4.53
C PHE A 31 16.27 -14.32 -3.62
N LEU A 32 17.33 -14.72 -2.88
CA LEU A 32 17.34 -15.37 -1.56
C LEU A 32 18.79 -15.27 -0.99
N PRO A 33 19.08 -15.45 0.32
CA PRO A 33 18.38 -15.02 1.53
C PRO A 33 19.34 -14.40 2.60
N GLY A 34 18.76 -13.83 3.67
CA GLY A 34 19.38 -13.80 5.01
C GLY A 34 19.86 -12.44 5.54
N ILE A 35 19.52 -12.13 6.80
CA ILE A 35 20.42 -11.64 7.87
C ILE A 35 19.66 -11.59 9.21
N LEU A 36 20.36 -12.05 10.25
CA LEU A 36 19.96 -12.16 11.66
C LEU A 36 19.95 -10.82 12.43
N ALA A 37 19.37 -10.90 13.63
CA ALA A 37 18.97 -9.83 14.54
C ALA A 37 20.10 -9.00 15.19
N ASN A 38 19.78 -7.74 15.53
CA ASN A 38 20.19 -7.15 16.81
C ASN A 38 19.19 -6.05 17.26
N GLU A 39 18.67 -6.19 18.48
CA GLU A 39 17.89 -5.21 19.25
C GLU A 39 18.91 -4.32 20.01
N GLU A 40 18.75 -3.01 20.14
CA GLU A 40 17.97 -2.36 21.21
C GLU A 40 17.92 -0.83 20.96
N ALA A 41 17.09 -0.15 21.77
CA ALA A 41 16.75 1.27 21.86
C ALA A 41 15.45 1.67 21.12
N THR A 42 14.42 2.25 21.73
CA THR A 42 14.16 2.70 23.12
C THR A 42 12.64 2.95 23.24
N LYS A 43 12.07 2.65 24.41
CA LYS A 43 10.68 2.92 24.82
C LYS A 43 10.46 4.41 25.17
N ARG A 44 9.31 5.00 24.79
CA ARG A 44 8.32 5.63 25.71
C ARG A 44 7.23 6.45 24.99
N SER A 45 6.07 6.50 25.65
CA SER A 45 4.89 7.35 25.46
C SER A 45 3.77 6.76 24.60
N LEU A 46 2.95 5.91 25.21
CA LEU A 46 1.68 5.44 24.67
C LEU A 46 0.65 5.56 25.79
N GLN A 47 -0.24 6.55 25.70
CA GLN A 47 -1.61 6.44 26.20
C GLN A 47 -2.48 7.66 25.83
N ASP A 48 -1.90 8.80 25.47
CA ASP A 48 -2.66 10.00 25.05
C ASP A 48 -2.75 10.18 23.51
N ASP A 49 -1.85 9.52 22.76
CA ASP A 49 -1.65 9.73 21.32
C ASP A 49 -2.65 8.95 20.45
N THR A 50 -3.35 7.97 21.02
CA THR A 50 -3.99 6.92 20.23
C THR A 50 -5.34 7.29 19.64
N SER A 51 -6.10 8.20 20.27
CA SER A 51 -7.37 8.69 19.71
C SER A 51 -7.16 9.70 18.59
N GLN A 52 -6.17 10.59 18.73
CA GLN A 52 -5.81 11.58 17.71
C GLN A 52 -5.27 10.92 16.43
N ASN A 53 -4.47 9.85 16.59
CA ASN A 53 -3.93 9.07 15.47
C ASN A 53 -5.01 8.40 14.60
N VAL A 54 -6.15 8.02 15.17
CA VAL A 54 -7.26 7.40 14.41
C VAL A 54 -7.91 8.39 13.47
N GLU A 55 -8.29 9.56 13.99
CA GLU A 55 -8.99 10.57 13.20
C GLU A 55 -8.13 11.07 12.03
N ASP A 56 -6.84 11.26 12.26
CA ASP A 56 -5.93 11.75 11.23
C ASP A 56 -5.72 10.71 10.12
N VAL A 57 -5.61 9.43 10.48
CA VAL A 57 -5.55 8.35 9.49
C VAL A 57 -6.88 8.22 8.73
N GLN A 58 -8.03 8.32 9.39
CA GLN A 58 -9.34 8.32 8.71
C GLN A 58 -9.48 9.48 7.71
N LYS A 59 -8.99 10.68 8.06
CA LYS A 59 -8.95 11.83 7.13
C LYS A 59 -8.04 11.57 5.93
N ILE A 60 -6.86 10.98 6.15
CA ILE A 60 -5.93 10.61 5.06
C ILE A 60 -6.57 9.57 4.15
N ILE A 61 -7.21 8.55 4.72
CA ILE A 61 -7.88 7.49 3.98
C ILE A 61 -9.13 8.03 3.25
N GLY A 62 -9.76 9.05 3.84
CA GLY A 62 -11.05 9.57 3.39
C GLY A 62 -12.18 8.55 3.61
N TYR A 63 -12.09 7.77 4.70
CA TYR A 63 -13.05 6.75 5.11
C TYR A 63 -13.21 6.79 6.63
N HIS A 64 -14.46 6.79 7.10
CA HIS A 64 -14.80 6.68 8.52
C HIS A 64 -15.15 5.23 8.81
N PHE A 65 -14.37 4.60 9.69
CA PHE A 65 -14.57 3.22 10.12
C PHE A 65 -15.73 3.11 11.08
N ASN A 66 -16.55 2.08 10.89
CA ASN A 66 -17.54 1.67 11.89
C ASN A 66 -16.86 0.96 13.06
N ASP A 67 -15.89 0.09 12.76
CA ASP A 67 -15.02 -0.56 13.74
C ASP A 67 -13.60 -0.01 13.67
N HIS A 68 -13.27 0.89 14.60
CA HIS A 68 -11.92 1.45 14.71
C HIS A 68 -10.86 0.37 14.97
N ASN A 69 -11.21 -0.80 15.53
CA ASN A 69 -10.23 -1.87 15.76
C ASN A 69 -9.62 -2.39 14.46
N LEU A 70 -10.37 -2.37 13.35
CA LEU A 70 -9.85 -2.75 12.03
C LEU A 70 -8.75 -1.80 11.57
N LEU A 71 -8.93 -0.50 11.79
CA LEU A 71 -7.91 0.50 11.48
C LEU A 71 -6.67 0.32 12.36
N TRP A 72 -6.88 0.08 13.66
CA TRP A 72 -5.79 -0.19 14.59
C TRP A 72 -5.00 -1.43 14.17
N GLN A 73 -5.69 -2.51 13.85
CA GLN A 73 -5.09 -3.75 13.39
C GLN A 73 -4.28 -3.52 12.11
N ALA A 74 -4.83 -2.78 11.13
CA ALA A 74 -4.17 -2.50 9.85
C ALA A 74 -2.80 -1.82 10.02
N PHE A 75 -2.63 -0.98 11.04
CA PHE A 75 -1.39 -0.27 11.33
C PHE A 75 -0.51 -0.95 12.39
N THR A 76 -0.72 -2.23 12.68
CA THR A 76 0.04 -2.97 13.72
C THR A 76 0.89 -4.07 13.14
N HIS A 77 2.21 -3.86 13.15
CA HIS A 77 3.17 -4.88 12.75
C HIS A 77 3.25 -6.00 13.79
N PRO A 78 3.49 -7.27 13.40
CA PRO A 78 3.59 -8.42 14.31
C PRO A 78 4.62 -8.29 15.44
N SER A 79 5.57 -7.37 15.29
CA SER A 79 6.59 -7.10 16.31
C SER A 79 6.19 -6.06 17.36
N TYR A 80 5.00 -5.45 17.25
CA TYR A 80 4.58 -4.38 18.16
C TYR A 80 4.37 -4.89 19.58
N ASP A 81 3.59 -5.96 19.74
CA ASP A 81 3.34 -6.64 21.00
C ASP A 81 2.91 -8.08 20.71
N ARG A 82 3.24 -9.01 21.60
CA ARG A 82 2.96 -10.45 21.41
C ARG A 82 1.47 -10.78 21.43
N ASP A 83 0.70 -10.04 22.21
CA ASP A 83 -0.73 -10.30 22.42
C ASP A 83 -1.63 -9.45 21.52
N CYS A 84 -1.05 -8.58 20.68
CA CYS A 84 -1.78 -7.73 19.75
C CYS A 84 -2.08 -8.47 18.44
N ILE A 85 -3.28 -8.26 17.90
CA ILE A 85 -3.64 -8.74 16.57
C ILE A 85 -2.91 -7.89 15.52
N SER A 86 -2.09 -8.53 14.69
CA SER A 86 -1.31 -7.89 13.63
C SER A 86 -2.14 -7.61 12.37
N TYR A 87 -1.57 -6.81 11.47
CA TYR A 87 -2.16 -6.50 10.18
C TYR A 87 -2.23 -7.69 9.21
N GLU A 88 -1.54 -8.81 9.46
CA GLU A 88 -1.27 -9.86 8.47
C GLU A 88 -2.54 -10.48 7.86
N ARG A 89 -3.60 -10.63 8.67
CA ARG A 89 -4.90 -11.12 8.17
C ARG A 89 -5.58 -10.12 7.25
N LEU A 90 -5.44 -8.83 7.54
CA LEU A 90 -5.98 -7.75 6.71
C LEU A 90 -5.14 -7.55 5.46
N GLU A 91 -3.81 -7.68 5.53
CA GLU A 91 -2.89 -7.72 4.38
C GLU A 91 -3.32 -8.80 3.40
N TYR A 92 -3.54 -10.02 3.89
CA TYR A 92 -3.98 -11.15 3.05
C TYR A 92 -5.28 -10.86 2.28
N VAL A 93 -6.28 -10.26 2.95
CA VAL A 93 -7.53 -9.84 2.30
C VAL A 93 -7.26 -8.69 1.32
N GLY A 94 -6.49 -7.71 1.75
CA GLY A 94 -6.18 -6.49 1.02
C GLY A 94 -5.43 -6.72 -0.28
N ASP A 95 -4.45 -7.63 -0.30
CA ASP A 95 -3.73 -8.03 -1.52
C ASP A 95 -4.71 -8.60 -2.57
N SER A 96 -5.62 -9.49 -2.14
CA SER A 96 -6.62 -10.06 -3.03
C SER A 96 -7.58 -8.99 -3.59
N VAL A 97 -8.03 -8.07 -2.73
CA VAL A 97 -8.92 -6.97 -3.11
C VAL A 97 -8.21 -6.01 -4.07
N LEU A 98 -6.97 -5.61 -3.77
CA LEU A 98 -6.15 -4.75 -4.62
C LEU A 98 -5.94 -5.38 -6.00
N ASN A 99 -5.56 -6.67 -6.04
CA ASN A 99 -5.37 -7.40 -7.28
C ASN A 99 -6.67 -7.48 -8.11
N LEU A 100 -7.82 -7.69 -7.47
CA LEU A 100 -9.12 -7.66 -8.14
C LEU A 100 -9.42 -6.28 -8.74
N MET A 101 -9.21 -5.20 -7.97
CA MET A 101 -9.44 -3.81 -8.42
C MET A 101 -8.57 -3.46 -9.63
N ILE A 102 -7.27 -3.77 -9.57
CA ILE A 102 -6.32 -3.56 -10.67
C ILE A 102 -6.72 -4.39 -11.89
N THR A 103 -7.06 -5.67 -11.68
CA THR A 103 -7.47 -6.57 -12.77
C THR A 103 -8.72 -6.05 -13.48
N LYS A 104 -9.75 -5.64 -12.72
CA LYS A 104 -10.99 -5.04 -13.25
C LYS A 104 -10.68 -3.79 -14.09
N GLN A 105 -9.83 -2.90 -13.58
CA GLN A 105 -9.48 -1.67 -14.29
C GLN A 105 -8.66 -1.94 -15.56
N GLN A 106 -7.67 -2.85 -15.49
CA GLN A 106 -6.83 -3.20 -16.64
C GLN A 106 -7.65 -3.88 -17.74
N PHE A 107 -8.58 -4.76 -17.39
CA PHE A 107 -9.50 -5.39 -18.33
C PHE A 107 -10.32 -4.35 -19.10
N SER A 108 -10.90 -3.37 -18.40
CA SER A 108 -11.67 -2.30 -19.05
C SER A 108 -10.81 -1.32 -19.86
N LYS A 109 -9.59 -1.02 -19.38
CA LYS A 109 -8.71 -0.02 -20.00
C LYS A 109 -7.98 -0.54 -21.24
N TYR A 110 -7.70 -1.85 -21.29
CA TYR A 110 -6.92 -2.47 -22.37
C TYR A 110 -7.70 -3.63 -23.03
N PRO A 111 -8.84 -3.34 -23.69
CA PRO A 111 -9.71 -4.39 -24.25
C PRO A 111 -9.06 -5.24 -25.35
N ASN A 112 -8.02 -4.70 -26.01
CA ASN A 112 -7.31 -5.37 -27.10
C ASN A 112 -5.99 -6.02 -26.64
N LEU A 113 -5.64 -5.96 -25.35
CA LEU A 113 -4.42 -6.56 -24.84
C LEU A 113 -4.59 -8.09 -24.77
N PRO A 114 -3.65 -8.88 -25.35
CA PRO A 114 -3.71 -10.33 -25.24
C PRO A 114 -3.77 -10.82 -23.79
N PRO A 115 -4.57 -11.86 -23.47
CA PRO A 115 -4.72 -12.36 -22.11
C PRO A 115 -3.39 -12.69 -21.42
N GLY A 116 -2.42 -13.23 -22.18
CA GLY A 116 -1.08 -13.55 -21.66
C GLY A 116 -0.26 -12.34 -21.18
N LEU A 117 -0.63 -11.12 -21.58
CA LEU A 117 0.04 -9.88 -21.17
C LEU A 117 -0.66 -9.15 -20.01
N LEU A 118 -1.89 -9.54 -19.66
CA LEU A 118 -2.61 -8.94 -18.53
C LEU A 118 -1.95 -9.29 -17.18
N SER A 119 -1.49 -10.52 -16.99
CA SER A 119 -0.81 -10.93 -15.76
C SER A 119 0.54 -10.22 -15.55
N PRO A 120 1.44 -10.13 -16.55
CA PRO A 120 2.63 -9.28 -16.46
C PRO A 120 2.33 -7.80 -16.22
N LEU A 121 1.29 -7.27 -16.89
CA LEU A 121 0.87 -5.88 -16.69
C LEU A 121 0.38 -5.64 -15.25
N ARG A 122 -0.34 -6.60 -14.65
CA ARG A 122 -0.73 -6.53 -13.24
C ARG A 122 0.49 -6.56 -12.33
N ALA A 123 1.38 -7.54 -12.51
CA ALA A 123 2.60 -7.66 -11.70
C ALA A 123 3.49 -6.41 -11.79
N ALA A 124 3.56 -5.78 -12.97
CA ALA A 124 4.29 -4.54 -13.16
C ALA A 124 3.64 -3.31 -12.51
N ASN A 125 2.35 -3.36 -12.16
CA ASN A 125 1.61 -2.25 -11.55
C ASN A 125 1.31 -2.45 -10.05
N VAL A 126 1.33 -3.70 -9.57
CA VAL A 126 1.21 -4.06 -8.17
C VAL A 126 2.56 -4.60 -7.71
N ASP A 127 3.41 -3.70 -7.23
CA ASP A 127 4.73 -4.04 -6.71
C ASP A 127 5.01 -3.36 -5.37
N THR A 128 5.86 -4.00 -4.57
CA THR A 128 6.21 -3.56 -3.21
C THR A 128 6.73 -2.13 -3.16
N GLU A 129 7.52 -1.70 -4.13
CA GLU A 129 8.09 -0.34 -4.12
C GLU A 129 7.00 0.71 -4.40
N LYS A 130 6.09 0.46 -5.36
CA LYS A 130 4.95 1.36 -5.60
C LYS A 130 4.06 1.50 -4.37
N LEU A 131 3.73 0.37 -3.72
CA LEU A 131 2.92 0.37 -2.51
C LEU A 131 3.65 1.09 -1.37
N ALA A 132 4.95 0.85 -1.19
CA ALA A 132 5.74 1.54 -0.18
C ALA A 132 5.82 3.06 -0.42
N ARG A 133 5.96 3.50 -1.67
CA ARG A 133 5.93 4.93 -2.04
C ARG A 133 4.59 5.56 -1.72
N VAL A 134 3.48 4.84 -1.91
CA VAL A 134 2.14 5.30 -1.54
C VAL A 134 2.01 5.46 -0.03
N ALA A 135 2.49 4.49 0.75
CA ALA A 135 2.54 4.60 2.21
C ALA A 135 3.34 5.82 2.69
N VAL A 136 4.48 6.12 2.05
CA VAL A 136 5.28 7.30 2.37
C VAL A 136 4.56 8.59 1.99
N LYS A 137 4.02 8.67 0.78
CA LYS A 137 3.29 9.83 0.26
C LYS A 137 2.12 10.22 1.18
N HIS A 138 1.43 9.23 1.73
CA HIS A 138 0.29 9.42 2.63
C HIS A 138 0.65 9.37 4.12
N SER A 139 1.95 9.42 4.44
CA SER A 139 2.44 9.42 5.83
C SER A 139 2.02 8.21 6.68
N PHE A 140 1.65 7.07 6.09
CA PHE A 140 1.26 5.85 6.81
C PHE A 140 2.38 5.35 7.74
N HIS A 141 3.63 5.51 7.32
CA HIS A 141 4.81 5.19 8.11
C HIS A 141 4.87 5.87 9.48
N LYS A 142 4.20 7.02 9.66
CA LYS A 142 4.15 7.74 10.95
C LYS A 142 3.19 7.10 11.95
N TYR A 143 2.17 6.40 11.45
CA TYR A 143 1.13 5.74 12.25
C TYR A 143 1.38 4.24 12.42
N LEU A 144 2.35 3.69 11.69
CA LEU A 144 2.72 2.29 11.77
C LEU A 144 3.34 1.96 13.13
N ARG A 145 2.71 1.02 13.83
CA ARG A 145 3.13 0.54 15.15
C ARG A 145 3.98 -0.70 15.01
N HIS A 146 5.21 -0.67 15.52
CA HIS A 146 6.11 -1.80 15.48
C HIS A 146 7.12 -1.75 16.65
N GLY A 147 7.63 -2.90 17.10
CA GLY A 147 8.62 -2.98 18.18
C GLY A 147 10.07 -3.13 17.71
N ARG A 148 10.36 -3.01 16.41
CA ARG A 148 11.68 -3.27 15.80
C ARG A 148 12.39 -1.98 15.37
N PRO A 149 13.45 -1.50 16.06
CA PRO A 149 14.16 -0.29 15.67
C PRO A 149 14.80 -0.36 14.27
N ILE A 150 15.17 -1.56 13.83
CA ILE A 150 15.69 -1.80 12.49
C ILE A 150 14.67 -1.44 11.40
N LEU A 151 13.36 -1.61 11.65
CA LEU A 151 12.32 -1.22 10.70
C LEU A 151 12.30 0.30 10.52
N THR A 152 12.40 1.07 11.61
CA THR A 152 12.50 2.54 11.54
C THR A 152 13.69 2.97 10.68
N ARG A 153 14.86 2.36 10.87
CA ARG A 153 16.07 2.69 10.08
C ARG A 153 15.87 2.38 8.60
N ARG A 154 15.26 1.23 8.28
CA ARG A 154 14.96 0.84 6.88
C ARG A 154 13.94 1.77 6.23
N ILE A 155 12.88 2.13 6.95
CA ILE A 155 11.87 3.10 6.48
C ILE A 155 12.53 4.46 6.23
N GLN A 156 13.34 4.96 7.17
CA GLN A 156 14.00 6.25 7.01
C GLN A 156 15.01 6.23 5.86
N SER A 157 15.81 5.16 5.73
CA SER A 157 16.74 5.00 4.61
C SER A 157 16.00 5.01 3.28
N PHE A 158 14.84 4.36 3.18
CA PHE A 158 14.02 4.35 1.98
C PHE A 158 13.49 5.76 1.67
N ILE A 159 12.93 6.47 2.67
CA ILE A 159 12.43 7.84 2.51
C ILE A 159 13.54 8.79 2.01
N ASN A 160 14.75 8.65 2.55
CA ASN A 160 15.88 9.52 2.20
C ASN A 160 16.33 9.38 0.75
N VAL A 161 16.17 8.19 0.14
CA VAL A 161 16.57 7.95 -1.26
C VAL A 161 15.45 8.28 -2.26
N LEU A 162 14.21 8.50 -1.82
CA LEU A 162 13.10 8.84 -2.74
C LEU A 162 13.34 10.08 -3.60
N PRO A 163 14.00 11.16 -3.14
CA PRO A 163 14.30 12.31 -3.99
C PRO A 163 15.25 11.98 -5.15
N GLU A 164 16.15 11.01 -4.99
CA GLU A 164 17.08 10.55 -6.04
C GLU A 164 16.35 9.68 -7.08
N TYR A 165 15.28 9.00 -6.67
CA TYR A 165 14.44 8.16 -7.50
C TYR A 165 13.00 8.69 -7.48
N PRO A 166 12.68 9.78 -8.20
CA PRO A 166 11.35 10.41 -8.16
C PRO A 166 10.25 9.50 -8.70
N LEU A 167 10.63 8.52 -9.54
CA LEU A 167 9.77 7.47 -10.06
C LEU A 167 10.22 6.10 -9.52
N HIS A 168 9.46 5.05 -9.85
CA HIS A 168 9.83 3.67 -9.55
C HIS A 168 11.28 3.35 -9.98
N SER A 169 12.05 2.74 -9.07
CA SER A 169 13.49 2.54 -9.23
C SER A 169 13.83 1.34 -10.10
N HIS A 170 12.86 0.51 -10.48
CA HIS A 170 13.07 -0.74 -11.21
C HIS A 170 14.00 -1.72 -10.47
N GLY A 171 13.97 -1.71 -9.14
CA GLY A 171 14.76 -2.61 -8.28
C GLY A 171 16.10 -2.05 -7.80
N LEU A 172 16.39 -0.76 -8.07
CA LEU A 172 17.61 -0.10 -7.60
C LEU A 172 17.56 0.28 -6.12
N ILE A 173 16.36 0.43 -5.55
CA ILE A 173 16.17 0.66 -4.11
C ILE A 173 15.39 -0.48 -3.47
N ASN A 174 15.78 -0.86 -2.25
CA ASN A 174 15.10 -1.90 -1.50
C ASN A 174 13.96 -1.30 -0.66
N ALA A 175 12.73 -1.39 -1.17
CA ALA A 175 11.54 -0.93 -0.45
C ALA A 175 11.25 -1.81 0.78
N PRO A 176 11.04 -1.23 1.98
CA PRO A 176 10.63 -1.99 3.15
C PRO A 176 9.24 -2.61 2.93
N LYS A 177 9.15 -3.95 2.92
CA LYS A 177 7.90 -4.70 2.69
C LYS A 177 6.75 -4.24 3.60
N VAL A 178 7.05 -3.91 4.86
CA VAL A 178 6.07 -3.38 5.83
C VAL A 178 5.27 -2.16 5.34
N LEU A 179 5.87 -1.33 4.48
CA LEU A 179 5.18 -0.18 3.90
C LEU A 179 4.20 -0.60 2.79
N ALA A 180 4.47 -1.69 2.09
CA ALA A 180 3.50 -2.28 1.19
C ALA A 180 2.37 -2.97 1.96
N ASP A 181 2.74 -3.77 2.96
CA ASP A 181 1.79 -4.54 3.78
C ASP A 181 0.78 -3.63 4.48
N VAL A 182 1.20 -2.46 4.99
CA VAL A 182 0.28 -1.51 5.63
C VAL A 182 -0.71 -0.88 4.65
N VAL A 183 -0.35 -0.76 3.37
CA VAL A 183 -1.28 -0.30 2.33
C VAL A 183 -2.31 -1.39 2.04
N GLU A 184 -1.86 -2.62 1.86
CA GLU A 184 -2.72 -3.78 1.64
C GLU A 184 -3.65 -4.00 2.84
N SER A 185 -3.13 -3.99 4.06
CA SER A 185 -3.94 -4.14 5.27
C SER A 185 -4.97 -3.01 5.43
N THR A 186 -4.64 -1.78 5.04
CA THR A 186 -5.60 -0.66 5.03
C THR A 186 -6.73 -0.91 4.04
N ILE A 187 -6.42 -1.41 2.84
CA ILE A 187 -7.43 -1.82 1.85
C ILE A 187 -8.31 -2.94 2.41
N GLY A 188 -7.69 -3.96 3.03
CA GLY A 188 -8.41 -5.06 3.67
C GLY A 188 -9.33 -4.58 4.80
N ALA A 189 -8.86 -3.65 5.63
CA ALA A 189 -9.65 -3.06 6.72
C ALA A 189 -10.90 -2.35 6.20
N VAL A 190 -10.74 -1.48 5.19
CA VAL A 190 -11.87 -0.79 4.55
C VAL A 190 -12.84 -1.78 3.91
N PHE A 191 -12.32 -2.81 3.22
CA PHE A 191 -13.15 -3.82 2.59
C PHE A 191 -14.00 -4.60 3.61
N ILE A 192 -13.41 -5.00 4.74
CA ILE A 192 -14.14 -5.70 5.81
C ILE A 192 -15.15 -4.77 6.49
N ASP A 193 -14.74 -3.55 6.84
CA ASP A 193 -15.60 -2.58 7.53
C ASP A 193 -16.80 -2.13 6.68
N SER A 194 -16.63 -2.09 5.35
CA SER A 194 -17.68 -1.74 4.38
C SER A 194 -18.54 -2.92 3.94
N ASN A 195 -18.54 -4.03 4.70
CA ASN A 195 -19.29 -5.25 4.40
C ASN A 195 -18.97 -5.81 2.99
N SER A 196 -17.68 -5.90 2.65
CA SER A 196 -17.17 -6.40 1.37
C SER A 196 -17.57 -5.56 0.14
N SER A 197 -17.83 -4.27 0.32
CA SER A 197 -18.21 -3.36 -0.76
C SER A 197 -17.00 -2.93 -1.58
N ILE A 198 -16.83 -3.55 -2.76
CA ILE A 198 -15.76 -3.17 -3.70
C ILE A 198 -15.87 -1.70 -4.14
N ASP A 199 -17.09 -1.17 -4.27
CA ASP A 199 -17.33 0.21 -4.69
C ASP A 199 -16.94 1.20 -3.59
N THR A 200 -17.12 0.84 -2.32
CA THR A 200 -16.68 1.65 -1.18
C THR A 200 -15.17 1.64 -1.04
N THR A 201 -14.53 0.50 -1.31
CA THR A 201 -13.07 0.42 -1.41
C THR A 201 -12.52 1.21 -2.60
N TRP A 202 -13.34 1.45 -3.64
CA TRP A 202 -12.88 1.97 -4.94
C TRP A 202 -13.35 3.37 -5.34
N GLU A 203 -14.36 3.99 -4.72
CA GLU A 203 -15.12 5.16 -5.27
C GLU A 203 -14.49 5.88 -6.47
N GLU A 204 -14.88 5.41 -7.67
CA GLU A 204 -14.84 6.20 -8.89
C GLU A 204 -15.84 7.33 -8.67
N ASP A 205 -15.35 8.51 -8.28
CA ASP A 205 -16.08 9.77 -8.29
C ASP A 205 -16.59 10.05 -9.73
N LYS A 206 -17.66 9.36 -10.11
CA LYS A 206 -18.38 9.52 -11.37
C LYS A 206 -19.20 10.80 -11.41
N LYS A 207 -19.05 11.70 -10.43
CA LYS A 207 -19.94 12.86 -10.25
C LYS A 207 -19.42 14.21 -10.77
N LYS A 208 -18.38 14.26 -11.61
CA LYS A 208 -17.91 15.54 -12.19
C LYS A 208 -17.72 15.59 -13.70
N MET A 209 -18.30 14.67 -14.47
CA MET A 209 -18.27 14.75 -15.94
C MET A 209 -19.64 14.47 -16.56
N ASP A 210 -20.68 15.19 -16.10
CA ASP A 210 -21.98 15.24 -16.79
C ASP A 210 -22.82 16.50 -16.46
N ARG A 211 -22.16 17.65 -16.23
CA ARG A 211 -22.81 18.96 -16.25
C ARG A 211 -22.04 19.89 -17.18
N GLY A 212 -22.34 19.72 -18.46
CA GLY A 212 -21.85 20.55 -19.56
C GLY A 212 -22.53 20.14 -20.86
N ARG A 213 -23.87 20.10 -20.85
CA ARG A 213 -24.66 20.42 -22.05
C ARG A 213 -24.99 21.91 -21.98
#